data_AF-A0A1B6NUE6-F1
#
_entry.id   AF-A0A1B6NUE6-F1
#
_cell.length_a   1.000
_cell.length_b   1.000
_cell.length_c   1.000
_cell.angle_alpha   90.00
_cell.angle_beta   90.00
_cell.angle_gamma   90.00
#
_symmetry.space_group_name_H-M   'P 1'
#
loop_
_entity.id
_entity.type
_entity.pdbx_description
1 polymer ?
#
loop_
_entity_poly.entity_id
_entity_poly.type
_entity_poly.pdbx_seq_one_letter_code
_entity_poly.pdbx_strand_id
1 'polypeptide(L)'
;MSRRLGAPLEVIDLGTVEPLQLEGVNHLRLGPGTANFIREAAMSGEQLRLALAAGRDSAQRAAHGSAELFIGGEMGIGNTTSASALAAVLLPRSPLTLVGPGTGLDLAGIRHKIQVIQNAVRL
;
A
#
# COMPACT_ATOMS: atom_id res chain seq x y z
N MET A 1 8.69 11.52 -13.56
CA MET A 1 7.97 11.00 -14.75
C MET A 1 6.72 11.82 -15.04
N SER A 2 5.80 11.98 -14.07
CA SER A 2 4.57 12.80 -14.20
C SER A 2 4.82 14.17 -14.84
N ARG A 3 5.76 14.97 -14.31
CA ARG A 3 6.17 16.28 -14.86
C ARG A 3 6.56 16.24 -16.34
N ARG A 4 7.27 15.20 -16.79
CA ARG A 4 7.69 15.05 -18.20
C ARG A 4 6.52 14.73 -19.12
N LEU A 5 5.46 14.13 -18.58
CA LEU A 5 4.25 13.74 -19.32
C LEU A 5 3.14 14.79 -19.16
N GLY A 6 3.37 15.88 -18.42
CA GLY A 6 2.33 16.85 -18.07
C GLY A 6 1.20 16.24 -17.23
N ALA A 7 1.41 15.08 -16.61
CA ALA A 7 0.39 14.40 -15.81
C ALA A 7 0.33 15.02 -14.40
N PRO A 8 -0.86 15.45 -13.93
CA PRO A 8 -1.04 15.88 -12.54
C PRO A 8 -0.61 14.78 -11.57
N LEU A 9 0.01 15.17 -10.46
CA LEU A 9 0.40 14.27 -9.38
C LEU A 9 -0.32 14.71 -8.11
N GLU A 10 -1.13 13.80 -7.56
CA GLU A 10 -1.71 13.94 -6.24
C GLU A 10 -0.99 12.98 -5.29
N VAL A 11 -0.63 13.46 -4.10
CA VAL A 11 -0.04 12.65 -3.04
C VAL A 11 -0.95 12.70 -1.83
N ILE A 12 -1.33 11.54 -1.31
CA ILE A 12 -2.20 11.41 -0.15
C ILE A 12 -1.47 10.60 0.91
N ASP A 13 -1.27 11.21 2.07
CA ASP A 13 -0.74 10.54 3.25
C ASP A 13 -1.90 9.94 4.06
N LEU A 14 -1.98 8.61 4.02
CA LEU A 14 -2.97 7.83 4.77
C LEU A 14 -2.47 7.39 6.15
N GLY A 15 -1.17 7.54 6.47
CA GLY A 15 -0.63 7.07 7.74
C GLY A 15 0.86 6.83 7.75
N THR A 16 1.68 7.86 7.51
CA THR A 16 3.10 7.83 7.90
C THR A 16 3.23 7.66 9.42
N VAL A 17 4.29 6.97 9.86
CA VAL A 17 4.50 6.69 11.30
C VAL A 17 4.65 7.98 12.10
N GLU A 18 5.47 8.90 11.61
CA GLU A 18 5.62 10.22 12.20
C GLU A 18 4.74 11.22 11.46
N PRO A 19 4.03 12.11 12.19
CA PRO A 19 3.30 13.20 11.57
C PRO A 19 4.26 14.08 10.77
N LEU A 20 4.04 14.16 9.47
CA LEU A 20 4.75 15.08 8.59
C LEU A 20 3.77 16.13 8.07
N GLN A 21 4.31 17.30 7.72
CA GLN A 21 3.58 18.35 7.03
C GLN A 21 4.38 18.71 5.80
N LEU A 22 3.87 18.34 4.63
CA LEU A 22 4.48 18.60 3.35
C LEU A 22 3.54 19.41 2.48
N GLU A 23 4.08 20.46 1.87
CA GLU A 23 3.34 21.19 0.86
C GLU A 23 3.02 20.28 -0.33
N GLY A 24 1.78 20.33 -0.82
CA GLY A 24 1.32 19.50 -1.92
C GLY A 24 0.95 18.06 -1.54
N VAL A 25 0.92 17.71 -0.25
CA VAL A 25 0.44 16.41 0.24
C VAL A 25 -0.88 16.60 1.00
N ASN A 26 -1.88 15.78 0.65
CA ASN A 26 -3.13 15.72 1.39
C ASN A 26 -2.98 14.74 2.57
N HIS A 27 -2.97 15.25 3.80
CA HIS A 27 -2.73 14.46 5.00
C HIS A 27 -4.05 14.01 5.66
N LEU A 28 -4.49 12.78 5.40
CA LEU A 28 -5.65 12.17 6.04
C LEU A 28 -5.31 11.42 7.35
N ARG A 29 -4.09 10.88 7.45
CA ARG A 29 -3.50 10.30 8.67
C ARG A 29 -4.45 9.42 9.49
N LEU A 30 -4.74 8.23 8.97
CA LEU A 30 -5.65 7.26 9.59
C LEU A 30 -5.03 6.55 10.81
N GLY A 31 -3.73 6.74 11.05
CA GLY A 31 -2.96 6.20 12.16
C GLY A 31 -1.45 6.24 11.87
N PRO A 32 -0.58 5.99 12.86
CA PRO A 32 0.87 5.93 12.67
C PRO A 32 1.29 4.61 12.00
N GLY A 33 0.99 4.46 10.72
CA GLY A 33 1.15 3.19 10.00
C GLY A 33 0.10 2.14 10.38
N THR A 34 0.25 0.95 9.82
CA THR A 34 -0.58 -0.22 10.15
C THR A 34 0.03 -1.04 11.28
N ALA A 35 -0.82 -1.74 12.05
CA ALA A 35 -0.33 -2.74 12.98
C ALA A 35 0.39 -3.89 12.26
N ASN A 36 1.22 -4.63 12.99
CA ASN A 36 1.92 -5.78 12.45
C ASN A 36 0.93 -6.92 12.18
N PHE A 37 0.61 -7.13 10.90
CA PHE A 37 -0.41 -8.09 10.46
C PHE A 37 -0.09 -9.56 10.78
N ILE A 38 1.12 -9.87 11.25
CA ILE A 38 1.50 -11.19 11.75
C ILE A 38 0.86 -11.46 13.12
N ARG A 39 0.57 -10.41 13.91
CA ARG A 39 0.12 -10.50 15.30
C ARG A 39 -1.35 -10.13 15.48
N GLU A 40 -1.83 -9.16 14.73
CA GLU A 40 -3.17 -8.60 14.85
C GLU A 40 -3.64 -8.02 13.51
N ALA A 41 -4.89 -7.56 13.42
CA ALA A 41 -5.38 -6.93 12.21
C ALA A 41 -4.57 -5.65 11.89
N ALA A 42 -4.15 -5.48 10.64
CA ALA A 42 -3.34 -4.34 10.20
C ALA A 42 -4.01 -2.99 10.49
N MET A 43 -5.34 -2.95 10.50
CA MET A 43 -6.14 -1.76 10.75
C MET A 43 -7.55 -2.16 11.22
N SER A 44 -8.25 -1.22 11.84
CA SER A 44 -9.67 -1.38 12.17
C SER A 44 -10.55 -1.32 10.91
N GLY A 45 -11.80 -1.80 11.02
CA GLY A 45 -12.77 -1.69 9.93
C GLY A 45 -13.05 -0.24 9.52
N GLU A 46 -12.99 0.70 10.47
CA GLU A 46 -13.17 2.12 10.18
C GLU A 46 -11.97 2.71 9.43
N GLN A 47 -10.74 2.37 9.83
CA GLN A 47 -9.54 2.76 9.10
C GLN A 47 -9.55 2.23 7.66
N LEU A 48 -9.96 0.96 7.47
CA LEU A 48 -10.12 0.39 6.13
C LEU A 48 -11.15 1.16 5.30
N ARG A 49 -12.32 1.45 5.87
CA ARG A 49 -13.38 2.20 5.19
C ARG A 49 -12.90 3.57 4.74
N LEU A 50 -12.19 4.29 5.62
CA LEU A 50 -11.62 5.61 5.33
C LEU A 50 -10.52 5.53 4.25
N ALA A 51 -9.65 4.52 4.30
CA ALA A 51 -8.61 4.33 3.29
C ALA A 51 -9.20 4.07 1.89
N LEU A 52 -10.24 3.22 1.81
CA LEU A 52 -10.95 2.96 0.56
C LEU A 52 -11.72 4.18 0.06
N ALA A 53 -12.29 4.98 0.96
CA ALA A 53 -12.92 6.24 0.60
C ALA A 53 -11.91 7.23 0.02
N ALA A 54 -10.73 7.38 0.64
CA ALA A 54 -9.68 8.27 0.13
C ALA A 54 -9.23 7.92 -1.30
N GLY A 55 -9.06 6.62 -1.59
CA GLY A 55 -8.75 6.15 -2.95
C GLY A 55 -9.86 6.43 -3.94
N ARG A 56 -11.13 6.20 -3.55
CA ARG A 56 -12.31 6.53 -4.36
C ARG A 56 -12.37 8.03 -4.67
N ASP A 57 -12.18 8.87 -3.67
CA ASP A 57 -12.27 10.32 -3.81
C ASP A 57 -11.15 10.85 -4.72
N SER A 58 -9.95 10.25 -4.67
CA SER A 58 -8.85 10.56 -5.62
C SER A 58 -9.23 10.22 -7.06
N ALA A 59 -9.78 9.03 -7.30
CA ALA A 59 -10.24 8.63 -8.63
C ALA A 59 -11.39 9.54 -9.13
N GLN A 60 -12.32 9.94 -8.26
CA GLN A 60 -13.38 10.88 -8.59
C GLN A 60 -12.84 12.27 -8.94
N ARG A 61 -11.88 12.81 -8.16
CA ARG A 61 -11.22 14.08 -8.49
C ARG A 61 -10.54 14.04 -9.85
N ALA A 62 -9.85 12.93 -10.16
CA ALA A 62 -9.25 12.73 -11.48
C ALA A 62 -10.30 12.72 -12.60
N ALA A 63 -11.40 11.98 -12.43
CA ALA A 63 -12.49 11.94 -13.40
C ALA A 63 -13.15 13.31 -13.62
N HIS A 64 -13.41 14.07 -12.55
CA HIS A 64 -13.93 15.44 -12.64
C HIS A 64 -12.93 16.41 -13.29
N GLY A 65 -11.63 16.16 -13.15
CA GLY A 65 -10.56 16.84 -13.86
C GLY A 65 -10.41 16.43 -15.33
N SER A 66 -11.35 15.66 -15.89
CA SER A 66 -11.32 15.14 -17.26
C SER A 66 -10.13 14.22 -17.56
N ALA A 67 -9.59 13.53 -16.54
CA ALA A 67 -8.54 12.55 -16.76
C ALA A 67 -9.07 11.34 -17.55
N GLU A 68 -8.43 11.04 -18.68
CA GLU A 68 -8.71 9.86 -19.50
C GLU A 68 -7.97 8.60 -19.00
N LEU A 69 -6.91 8.80 -18.20
CA LEU A 69 -6.09 7.74 -17.62
C LEU A 69 -5.77 8.05 -16.16
N PHE A 70 -6.09 7.12 -15.26
CA PHE A 70 -5.71 7.16 -13.86
C PHE A 70 -4.61 6.12 -13.59
N ILE A 71 -3.52 6.55 -12.95
CA ILE A 71 -2.44 5.66 -12.54
C ILE A 71 -2.35 5.70 -11.02
N GLY A 72 -2.70 4.58 -10.39
CA GLY A 72 -2.48 4.38 -8.97
C GLY A 72 -1.00 4.17 -8.67
N GLY A 73 -0.50 4.88 -7.67
CA GLY A 73 0.84 4.71 -7.11
C GLY A 73 0.76 4.56 -5.60
N GLU A 74 1.80 4.00 -5.01
CA GLU A 74 1.87 3.76 -3.59
C GLU A 74 3.32 3.96 -3.10
N MET A 75 3.49 4.23 -1.81
CA MET A 75 4.79 4.39 -1.18
C MET A 75 4.70 3.95 0.28
N GLY A 76 5.48 2.95 0.67
CA GLY A 76 5.57 2.52 2.06
C GLY A 76 6.71 1.53 2.28
N ILE A 77 7.51 1.73 3.33
CA ILE A 77 8.56 0.75 3.65
C ILE A 77 7.91 -0.57 4.07
N GLY A 78 8.31 -1.67 3.42
CA GLY A 78 7.79 -3.00 3.72
C GLY A 78 6.44 -3.35 3.05
N ASN A 79 5.86 -2.44 2.26
CA ASN A 79 4.59 -2.63 1.53
C ASN A 79 4.55 -3.89 0.63
N THR A 80 5.68 -4.33 0.08
CA THR A 80 5.74 -5.53 -0.78
C THR A 80 5.38 -6.80 -0.01
N THR A 81 5.59 -6.80 1.31
CA THR A 81 5.21 -7.90 2.19
C THR A 81 3.69 -7.98 2.36
N SER A 82 3.01 -6.86 2.63
CA SER A 82 1.55 -6.81 2.74
C SER A 82 0.86 -7.03 1.38
N ALA A 83 1.42 -6.47 0.29
CA ALA A 83 0.92 -6.70 -1.06
C ALA A 83 0.98 -8.19 -1.45
N SER A 84 2.09 -8.86 -1.15
CA SER A 84 2.24 -10.30 -1.42
C SER A 84 1.29 -11.15 -0.56
N ALA A 85 1.04 -10.74 0.69
CA ALA A 85 0.08 -11.42 1.58
C ALA A 85 -1.36 -11.29 1.04
N LEU A 86 -1.78 -10.09 0.65
CA LEU A 86 -3.10 -9.89 0.03
C LEU A 86 -3.23 -10.69 -1.27
N ALA A 87 -2.21 -10.67 -2.13
CA ALA A 87 -2.22 -11.45 -3.37
C ALA A 87 -2.32 -12.96 -3.11
N ALA A 88 -1.65 -13.48 -2.07
CA ALA A 88 -1.72 -14.90 -1.72
C ALA A 88 -3.14 -15.32 -1.33
N VAL A 89 -3.84 -14.49 -0.56
CA VAL A 89 -5.22 -14.73 -0.12
C VAL A 89 -6.23 -14.55 -1.26
N LEU A 90 -6.10 -13.50 -2.08
CA LEU A 90 -7.07 -13.17 -3.12
C LEU A 90 -6.92 -13.99 -4.40
N LEU A 91 -5.70 -14.48 -4.71
CA LEU A 91 -5.40 -15.22 -5.95
C LEU A 91 -5.12 -16.73 -5.72
N PRO A 92 -5.58 -17.29 -4.60
CA PRO A 92 -5.10 -18.54 -3.99
C PRO A 92 -3.74 -19.07 -4.48
N ARG A 93 -2.69 -18.26 -4.39
CA ARG A 93 -1.32 -18.65 -4.79
C ARG A 93 -0.39 -18.75 -3.60
N SER A 94 0.57 -19.67 -3.70
CA SER A 94 1.62 -19.81 -2.70
C SER A 94 2.47 -18.54 -2.61
N PRO A 95 2.81 -18.05 -1.40
CA PRO A 95 3.76 -16.96 -1.22
C PRO A 95 5.12 -17.22 -1.91
N LEU A 96 5.51 -18.49 -2.09
CA LEU A 96 6.73 -18.88 -2.82
C LEU A 96 6.78 -18.33 -4.25
N THR A 97 5.63 -18.15 -4.90
CA THR A 97 5.55 -17.69 -6.29
C THR A 97 5.27 -16.19 -6.41
N LEU A 98 4.92 -15.52 -5.30
CA LEU A 98 4.49 -14.12 -5.28
C LEU A 98 5.57 -13.20 -4.72
N VAL A 99 6.41 -13.72 -3.83
CA VAL A 99 7.36 -12.91 -3.09
C VAL A 99 8.63 -12.65 -3.89
N GLY A 100 8.93 -11.37 -4.09
CA GLY A 100 10.16 -10.90 -4.70
C GLY A 100 11.11 -10.18 -3.73
N PRO A 101 12.26 -9.69 -4.25
CA PRO A 101 13.25 -8.96 -3.46
C PRO A 101 12.72 -7.63 -2.92
N GLY A 102 11.69 -7.04 -3.54
CA GLY A 102 11.22 -5.70 -3.22
C GLY A 102 12.34 -4.68 -3.47
N THR A 103 12.70 -3.91 -2.45
CA THR A 103 13.77 -2.90 -2.51
C THR A 103 15.20 -3.47 -2.42
N GLY A 104 15.41 -4.73 -2.79
CA GLY A 104 16.75 -5.34 -2.90
C GLY A 104 17.13 -6.34 -1.82
N LEU A 105 16.17 -7.09 -1.25
CA LEU A 105 16.50 -8.19 -0.34
C LEU A 105 17.33 -9.28 -1.03
N ASP A 106 18.25 -9.88 -0.28
CA ASP A 106 18.97 -11.07 -0.67
C ASP A 106 18.11 -12.35 -0.54
N LEU A 107 18.68 -13.50 -0.87
CA LEU A 107 17.97 -14.78 -0.79
C LEU A 107 17.48 -15.11 0.64
N ALA A 108 18.25 -14.73 1.67
CA ALA A 108 17.84 -14.93 3.05
C ALA A 108 16.63 -14.05 3.42
N GLY A 109 16.65 -12.78 3.02
CA GLY A 109 15.54 -11.84 3.20
C GLY A 109 14.28 -12.26 2.45
N ILE A 110 14.41 -12.78 1.23
CA ILE A 110 13.28 -13.35 0.48
C ILE A 110 12.68 -14.54 1.23
N ARG A 111 13.52 -15.49 1.68
CA ARG A 111 13.05 -16.65 2.47
C ARG A 111 12.33 -16.23 3.75
N HIS A 112 12.87 -15.26 4.47
CA HIS A 112 12.24 -14.74 5.67
C HIS A 112 10.89 -14.08 5.37
N LYS A 113 10.80 -13.26 4.31
CA LYS A 113 9.55 -12.62 3.88
C LYS A 113 8.48 -13.66 3.52
N ILE A 114 8.85 -14.74 2.83
CA ILE A 114 7.95 -15.86 2.52
C ILE A 114 7.41 -16.49 3.81
N GLN A 115 8.28 -16.81 4.78
CA GLN A 115 7.87 -17.41 6.05
C GLN A 115 6.92 -16.50 6.83
N VAL A 116 7.22 -15.20 6.88
CA VAL A 116 6.36 -14.19 7.51
C VAL A 116 4.96 -14.21 6.89
N ILE A 117 4.88 -14.18 5.56
CA ILE A 117 3.59 -14.18 4.87
C ILE A 117 2.84 -15.48 5.12
N GLN A 118 3.49 -16.64 4.97
CA GLN A 118 2.87 -17.95 5.24
C GLN A 118 2.30 -18.05 6.65
N ASN A 119 3.01 -17.51 7.64
CA ASN A 119 2.54 -17.52 9.02
C ASN A 119 1.32 -16.65 9.24
N ALA A 120 1.26 -15.49 8.55
CA ALA A 120 0.21 -14.50 8.69
C ALA A 120 -1.07 -14.84 7.90
N VAL A 121 -0.92 -15.40 6.69
CA VAL A 121 -2.05 -15.75 5.81
C VAL A 121 -2.54 -17.17 6.01
N ARG A 122 -2.08 -17.87 7.07
CA ARG A 122 -2.44 -19.26 7.36
C ARG A 122 -3.95 -19.44 7.15
N LEU A 123 -4.27 -20.08 6.02
CA LEU A 123 -5.59 -20.54 5.64
C LEU A 123 -5.98 -21.72 6.52
#